data_AF-A0A7C0X2M5-F1
#
_entry.id   AF-A0A7C0X2M5-F1
#
_cell.length_a   1.000
_cell.length_b   1.000
_cell.length_c   1.000
_cell.angle_alpha   90.00
_cell.angle_beta   90.00
_cell.angle_gamma   90.00
#
_symmetry.space_group_name_H-M   'P 1'
#
loop_
_entity.id
_entity.type
_entity.pdbx_description
1 polymer ?
#
loop_
_entity_poly.entity_id
_entity_poly.type
_entity_poly.pdbx_seq_one_letter_code
_entity_poly.pdbx_strand_id
1 'polypeptide(L)'
;MVRLFHSNITVLMSFTIVILLFLGGIAFPKGGDEKNVDTLVSELKELADELLKEGLYRDALGSYKEVLTNVSRLSEPELYAHLRLNMGVCYLKIAEVENEVDNLYQSIYAFEDALSVYTAGKYPHNYGIAKRNLGIALWRLSLFQDREKNLKLAIDAYEDALSAFAPNRYLLEYGETLMKMGDALIDLSYIEKPEENLDMAVDLYEQALEIFTIDTYPVQYAAVQNGMGIAYWTLSKYRDPRENLLRAVSSYKESLTIYNFEKYPLDWAVTKYNLGIAYLNLAKVGENTKAYLLMSIDEFNQALIVRTLGDEPISYAMTQYSLGQVYEALAEVEDERVNLKKARMSYIEALKVYTPDEFPMHNKLVSSALEQVEIKLGE
;
A
#
# COMPACT_ATOMS: atom_id res chain seq x y z
N MET A 1 24.55 8.31 -17.30
CA MET A 1 25.87 7.65 -17.15
C MET A 1 26.87 8.42 -16.26
N VAL A 2 26.69 9.73 -15.98
CA VAL A 2 27.58 10.49 -15.06
C VAL A 2 27.11 10.50 -13.59
N ARG A 3 25.83 10.20 -13.30
CA ARG A 3 25.30 10.03 -11.93
C ARG A 3 25.73 8.72 -11.23
N LEU A 4 26.12 7.70 -12.00
CA LEU A 4 26.57 6.39 -11.46
C LEU A 4 27.98 6.42 -10.88
N PHE A 5 28.83 7.39 -11.26
CA PHE A 5 30.20 7.46 -10.77
C PHE A 5 30.34 8.23 -9.44
N HIS A 6 29.48 9.20 -9.15
CA HIS A 6 29.51 9.90 -7.85
C HIS A 6 28.89 9.04 -6.73
N SER A 7 27.83 8.30 -7.01
CA SER A 7 27.22 7.36 -6.04
C SER A 7 28.19 6.23 -5.65
N ASN A 8 28.95 5.67 -6.60
CA ASN A 8 29.92 4.61 -6.30
C ASN A 8 31.12 5.09 -5.46
N ILE A 9 31.53 6.36 -5.54
CA ILE A 9 32.64 6.88 -4.73
C ILE A 9 32.19 7.13 -3.28
N THR A 10 30.96 7.63 -3.07
CA THR A 10 30.37 7.77 -1.74
C THR A 10 30.14 6.41 -1.10
N VAL A 11 29.60 5.44 -1.85
CA VAL A 11 29.38 4.06 -1.43
C VAL A 11 30.71 3.35 -1.10
N LEU A 12 31.79 3.55 -1.87
CA LEU A 12 33.11 3.00 -1.53
C LEU A 12 33.74 3.65 -0.29
N MET A 13 33.57 4.97 -0.08
CA MET A 13 34.04 5.62 1.15
C MET A 13 33.26 5.13 2.39
N SER A 14 31.94 4.95 2.29
CA SER A 14 31.14 4.36 3.37
C SER A 14 31.46 2.88 3.60
N PHE A 15 31.74 2.09 2.55
CA PHE A 15 32.21 0.71 2.71
C PHE A 15 33.58 0.61 3.39
N THR A 16 34.46 1.60 3.18
CA THR A 16 35.77 1.64 3.85
C THR A 16 35.61 1.90 5.36
N ILE A 17 34.62 2.71 5.75
CA ILE A 17 34.24 2.94 7.16
C ILE A 17 33.59 1.68 7.76
N VAL A 18 32.71 1.01 7.01
CA VAL A 18 32.06 -0.25 7.43
C VAL A 18 33.08 -1.39 7.61
N ILE A 19 34.10 -1.51 6.74
CA ILE A 19 35.16 -2.52 6.87
C ILE A 19 36.09 -2.22 8.07
N LEU A 20 36.32 -0.95 8.40
CA LEU A 20 37.06 -0.58 9.61
C LEU A 20 36.27 -0.86 10.90
N LEU A 21 34.94 -0.83 10.86
CA LEU A 21 34.07 -1.11 12.01
C LEU A 21 33.78 -2.62 12.20
N PHE A 22 33.72 -3.42 11.12
CA PHE A 22 33.32 -4.84 11.21
C PHE A 22 34.45 -5.85 11.50
N LEU A 23 35.74 -5.48 11.37
CA LEU A 23 36.85 -6.44 11.51
C LEU A 23 37.76 -6.23 12.73
N GLY A 24 37.45 -5.29 13.62
CA GLY A 24 38.30 -5.01 14.77
C GLY A 24 37.51 -4.84 16.05
N GLY A 25 37.54 -5.85 16.93
CA GLY A 25 37.63 -5.55 18.35
C GLY A 25 38.91 -4.73 18.56
N ILE A 26 38.80 -3.41 18.55
CA ILE A 26 39.97 -2.55 18.71
C ILE A 26 40.24 -2.39 20.21
N ALA A 27 41.27 -3.11 20.66
CA ALA A 27 42.12 -2.61 21.72
C ALA A 27 42.78 -1.31 21.24
N PHE A 28 42.49 -0.20 21.94
CA PHE A 28 43.00 1.14 21.63
C PHE A 28 44.54 1.15 21.52
N PRO A 29 45.13 1.65 20.41
CA PRO A 29 46.52 2.08 20.41
C PRO A 29 46.62 3.32 21.30
N LYS A 30 47.50 3.27 22.31
CA LYS A 30 47.84 4.44 23.12
C LYS A 30 48.50 5.49 22.24
N GLY A 31 47.74 6.49 21.83
CA GLY A 31 48.23 7.76 21.27
C GLY A 31 47.76 8.03 19.84
N GLY A 32 46.88 9.02 19.68
CA GLY A 32 46.52 9.63 18.40
C GLY A 32 45.02 9.69 18.15
N ASP A 33 44.41 10.85 18.46
CA ASP A 33 43.05 11.31 18.16
C ASP A 33 41.88 10.40 18.59
N GLU A 34 41.49 10.53 19.86
CA GLU A 34 40.10 10.27 20.27
C GLU A 34 39.19 11.17 19.42
N LYS A 35 38.59 10.63 18.35
CA LYS A 35 37.36 11.23 17.82
C LYS A 35 36.40 11.31 19.01
N ASN A 36 35.99 12.52 19.38
CA ASN A 36 35.02 12.75 20.44
C ASN A 36 33.79 11.86 20.17
N VAL A 37 33.28 11.17 21.18
CA VAL A 37 32.12 10.26 21.07
C VAL A 37 30.94 10.98 20.40
N ASP A 38 30.75 12.27 20.69
CA ASP A 38 29.73 13.11 20.06
C ASP A 38 29.91 13.22 18.53
N THR A 39 31.16 13.34 18.07
CA THR A 39 31.48 13.40 16.64
C THR A 39 31.17 12.07 15.96
N LEU A 40 31.48 10.95 16.62
CA LEU A 40 31.17 9.62 16.09
C LEU A 40 29.65 9.35 16.03
N VAL A 41 28.92 9.75 17.07
CA VAL A 41 27.45 9.67 17.12
C VAL A 41 26.83 10.47 15.96
N SER A 42 27.32 11.69 15.72
CA SER A 42 26.86 12.53 14.62
C SER A 42 27.16 11.91 13.25
N GLU A 43 28.38 11.45 13.02
CA GLU A 43 28.79 10.83 11.74
C GLU A 43 27.96 9.56 11.44
N LEU A 44 27.76 8.70 12.44
CA LEU A 44 26.99 7.46 12.28
C LEU A 44 25.50 7.72 12.07
N LYS A 45 24.93 8.74 12.73
CA LYS A 45 23.54 9.16 12.51
C LYS A 45 23.36 9.68 11.08
N GLU A 46 24.27 10.52 10.58
CA GLU A 46 24.19 11.04 9.22
C GLU A 46 24.31 9.93 8.18
N LEU A 47 25.21 8.98 8.39
CA LEU A 47 25.31 7.78 7.56
C LEU A 47 24.00 6.98 7.57
N ALA A 48 23.39 6.77 8.73
CA ALA A 48 22.14 6.01 8.85
C ALA A 48 20.97 6.70 8.12
N ASP A 49 20.87 8.03 8.21
CA ASP A 49 19.88 8.82 7.49
C ASP A 49 20.07 8.72 5.97
N GLU A 50 21.33 8.76 5.49
CA GLU A 50 21.61 8.62 4.06
C GLU A 50 21.31 7.20 3.56
N LEU A 51 21.68 6.16 4.33
CA LEU A 51 21.32 4.76 4.02
C LEU A 51 19.80 4.58 3.93
N LEU A 52 19.04 5.19 4.85
CA LEU A 52 17.58 5.16 4.83
C LEU A 52 17.03 5.80 3.55
N LYS A 53 17.57 6.97 3.17
CA LYS A 53 17.17 7.70 1.96
C LYS A 53 17.50 6.94 0.67
N GLU A 54 18.60 6.20 0.64
CA GLU A 54 18.98 5.31 -0.46
C GLU A 54 18.20 3.97 -0.47
N GLY A 55 17.31 3.74 0.51
CA GLY A 55 16.48 2.53 0.60
C GLY A 55 17.22 1.31 1.16
N LEU A 56 18.40 1.49 1.74
CA LEU A 56 19.19 0.44 2.38
C LEU A 56 18.72 0.21 3.83
N TYR A 57 17.45 -0.20 3.99
CA TYR A 57 16.74 -0.19 5.27
C TYR A 57 17.37 -1.06 6.35
N ARG A 58 17.94 -2.23 5.99
CA ARG A 58 18.61 -3.10 6.96
C ARG A 58 19.91 -2.49 7.47
N ASP A 59 20.69 -1.89 6.58
CA ASP A 59 21.97 -1.25 6.93
C ASP A 59 21.71 0.00 7.76
N ALA A 60 20.75 0.84 7.35
CA ALA A 60 20.29 1.99 8.13
C ALA A 60 19.83 1.59 9.53
N LEU A 61 19.02 0.53 9.65
CA LEU A 61 18.57 -0.01 10.93
C LEU A 61 19.74 -0.49 11.81
N GLY A 62 20.74 -1.12 11.21
CA GLY A 62 21.98 -1.52 11.90
C GLY A 62 22.73 -0.30 12.45
N SER A 63 22.93 0.73 11.62
CA SER A 63 23.59 1.97 12.03
C SER A 63 22.80 2.73 13.11
N TYR A 64 21.47 2.83 13.01
CA TYR A 64 20.67 3.46 14.06
C TYR A 64 20.76 2.71 15.39
N LYS A 65 20.77 1.38 15.38
CA LYS A 65 20.96 0.56 16.60
C LYS A 65 22.31 0.83 17.24
N GLU A 66 23.36 0.98 16.43
CA GLU A 66 24.70 1.31 16.92
C GLU A 66 24.74 2.69 17.57
N VAL A 67 24.17 3.71 16.95
CA VAL A 67 24.06 5.05 17.55
C VAL A 67 23.29 5.00 18.86
N LEU A 68 22.19 4.23 18.90
CA LEU A 68 21.34 4.08 20.09
C LEU A 68 22.06 3.44 21.29
N THR A 69 23.22 2.80 21.10
CA THR A 69 24.02 2.27 22.23
C THR A 69 24.62 3.36 23.10
N ASN A 70 24.86 4.55 22.53
CA ASN A 70 25.46 5.70 23.23
C ASN A 70 24.45 6.82 23.54
N VAL A 71 23.24 6.74 22.97
CA VAL A 71 22.20 7.76 23.07
C VAL A 71 21.04 7.24 23.91
N SER A 72 20.58 8.03 24.89
CA SER A 72 19.42 7.68 25.71
C SER A 72 18.37 8.78 25.70
N ARG A 73 17.12 8.42 26.01
CA ARG A 73 16.02 9.37 26.17
C ARG A 73 16.31 10.45 27.23
N LEU A 74 17.13 10.16 28.23
CA LEU A 74 17.46 11.10 29.31
C LEU A 74 18.61 12.04 28.95
N SER A 75 19.63 11.52 28.26
CA SER A 75 20.80 12.31 27.86
C SER A 75 20.49 13.21 26.67
N GLU A 76 19.85 12.65 25.65
CA GLU A 76 19.65 13.28 24.34
C GLU A 76 18.26 12.93 23.78
N PRO A 77 17.18 13.46 24.38
CA PRO A 77 15.81 13.05 24.08
C PRO A 77 15.45 13.20 22.60
N GLU A 78 15.86 14.29 21.96
CA GLU A 78 15.50 14.59 20.57
C GLU A 78 16.22 13.66 19.57
N LEU A 79 17.52 13.45 19.76
CA LEU A 79 18.28 12.50 18.95
C LEU A 79 17.73 11.09 19.15
N TYR A 80 17.47 10.69 20.39
CA TYR A 80 16.83 9.41 20.69
C TYR A 80 15.52 9.23 19.91
N ALA A 81 14.63 10.22 19.94
CA ALA A 81 13.36 10.16 19.25
C ALA A 81 13.50 10.13 17.72
N HIS A 82 14.49 10.84 17.15
CA HIS A 82 14.84 10.76 15.73
C HIS A 82 15.26 9.35 15.32
N LEU A 83 16.18 8.74 16.08
CA LEU A 83 16.63 7.37 15.82
C LEU A 83 15.44 6.40 15.87
N ARG A 84 14.60 6.49 16.90
CA ARG A 84 13.44 5.61 17.07
C ARG A 84 12.39 5.79 15.97
N LEU A 85 12.11 7.02 15.57
CA LEU A 85 11.22 7.31 14.44
C LEU A 85 11.74 6.64 13.15
N ASN A 86 13.01 6.85 12.82
CA ASN A 86 13.59 6.32 11.58
C ASN A 86 13.79 4.81 11.61
N MET A 87 14.10 4.22 12.77
CA MET A 87 14.07 2.77 12.96
C MET A 87 12.67 2.21 12.68
N GLY A 88 11.61 2.88 13.15
CA GLY A 88 10.24 2.49 12.84
C GLY A 88 9.94 2.50 11.35
N VAL A 89 10.43 3.51 10.61
CA VAL A 89 10.32 3.56 9.15
C VAL A 89 11.09 2.40 8.50
N CYS A 90 12.31 2.09 8.93
CA CYS A 90 13.06 0.95 8.43
C CYS A 90 12.30 -0.36 8.64
N TYR A 91 11.76 -0.59 9.85
CA TYR A 91 10.98 -1.79 10.15
C TYR A 91 9.74 -1.89 9.25
N LEU A 92 9.01 -0.78 9.06
CA LEU A 92 7.84 -0.76 8.19
C LEU A 92 8.19 -1.12 6.74
N LYS A 93 9.35 -0.66 6.25
CA LYS A 93 9.85 -0.98 4.90
C LYS A 93 10.36 -2.40 4.76
N ILE A 94 11.05 -2.93 5.77
CA ILE A 94 11.48 -4.33 5.78
C ILE A 94 10.25 -5.26 5.81
N ALA A 95 9.18 -4.88 6.53
CA ALA A 95 7.93 -5.62 6.56
C ALA A 95 7.25 -5.76 5.18
N GLU A 96 7.59 -4.93 4.18
CA GLU A 96 7.08 -5.09 2.80
C GLU A 96 7.70 -6.31 2.07
N VAL A 97 8.81 -6.86 2.61
CA VAL A 97 9.60 -7.90 1.93
C VAL A 97 9.73 -9.17 2.78
N GLU A 98 9.85 -9.04 4.11
CA GLU A 98 10.07 -10.20 4.98
C GLU A 98 9.56 -10.01 6.40
N ASN A 99 9.30 -11.14 7.07
CA ASN A 99 8.89 -11.22 8.49
C ASN A 99 7.87 -10.15 8.86
N GLU A 100 6.84 -10.01 8.03
CA GLU A 100 5.97 -8.82 7.99
C GLU A 100 5.38 -8.50 9.36
N VAL A 101 4.73 -9.47 10.00
CA VAL A 101 4.08 -9.26 11.30
C VAL A 101 5.06 -8.84 12.39
N ASP A 102 6.22 -9.50 12.51
CA ASP A 102 7.24 -9.15 13.51
C ASP A 102 7.80 -7.75 13.29
N ASN A 103 8.09 -7.39 12.04
CA ASN A 103 8.58 -6.07 11.70
C ASN A 103 7.51 -4.99 11.89
N LEU A 104 6.22 -5.28 11.65
CA LEU A 104 5.12 -4.37 11.97
C LEU A 104 5.09 -4.09 13.49
N TYR A 105 5.23 -5.10 14.34
CA TYR A 105 5.33 -4.89 15.79
C TYR A 105 6.54 -4.05 16.19
N GLN A 106 7.71 -4.31 15.60
CA GLN A 106 8.90 -3.49 15.87
C GLN A 106 8.71 -2.04 15.41
N SER A 107 8.01 -1.81 14.29
CA SER A 107 7.72 -0.47 13.80
C SER A 107 6.79 0.29 14.75
N ILE A 108 5.70 -0.35 15.21
CA ILE A 108 4.75 0.21 16.17
C ILE A 108 5.48 0.60 17.46
N TYR A 109 6.27 -0.31 18.03
CA TYR A 109 7.05 -0.06 19.23
C TYR A 109 8.03 1.11 19.06
N ALA A 110 8.70 1.20 17.91
CA ALA A 110 9.63 2.28 17.62
C ALA A 110 8.93 3.65 17.49
N PHE A 111 7.77 3.71 16.83
CA PHE A 111 6.97 4.94 16.73
C PHE A 111 6.41 5.37 18.09
N GLU A 112 5.85 4.45 18.88
CA GLU A 112 5.35 4.75 20.23
C GLU A 112 6.45 5.29 21.14
N ASP A 113 7.65 4.73 21.04
CA ASP A 113 8.79 5.18 21.84
C ASP A 113 9.33 6.55 21.40
N ALA A 114 9.32 6.84 20.08
CA ALA A 114 9.59 8.18 19.57
C ALA A 114 8.53 9.19 20.06
N LEU A 115 7.26 8.80 20.11
CA LEU A 115 6.14 9.60 20.61
C LEU A 115 6.20 9.85 22.13
N SER A 116 7.04 9.12 22.88
CA SER A 116 7.33 9.46 24.28
C SER A 116 8.12 10.77 24.44
N VAL A 117 8.71 11.28 23.36
CA VAL A 117 9.45 12.56 23.31
C VAL A 117 8.79 13.54 22.33
N TYR A 118 8.49 13.09 21.11
CA TYR A 118 7.78 13.89 20.12
C TYR A 118 6.33 14.04 20.55
N THR A 119 5.94 15.25 20.95
CA THR A 119 4.57 15.60 21.33
C THR A 119 4.05 16.70 20.41
N ALA A 120 2.72 16.75 20.21
CA ALA A 120 2.09 17.77 19.38
C ALA A 120 2.47 19.21 19.78
N GLY A 121 2.68 19.48 21.08
CA GLY A 121 3.02 20.82 21.58
C GLY A 121 4.47 21.23 21.36
N LYS A 122 5.42 20.29 21.35
CA LYS A 122 6.87 20.59 21.28
C LYS A 122 7.46 20.30 19.90
N TYR A 123 6.97 19.25 19.24
CA TYR A 123 7.50 18.73 17.97
C TYR A 123 6.35 18.35 17.01
N PRO A 124 5.47 19.29 16.64
CA PRO A 124 4.24 18.98 15.90
C PRO A 124 4.50 18.21 14.60
N HIS A 125 5.51 18.59 13.83
CA HIS A 125 5.84 17.92 12.58
C HIS A 125 6.28 16.45 12.79
N ASN A 126 7.26 16.22 13.67
CA ASN A 126 7.75 14.86 13.96
C ASN A 126 6.69 13.99 14.65
N TYR A 127 5.86 14.59 15.51
CA TYR A 127 4.71 13.92 16.10
C TYR A 127 3.73 13.47 15.02
N GLY A 128 3.39 14.34 14.06
CA GLY A 128 2.52 14.01 12.94
C GLY A 128 3.09 12.89 12.07
N ILE A 129 4.38 12.93 11.73
CA ILE A 129 5.04 11.86 10.95
C ILE A 129 4.99 10.53 11.71
N ALA A 130 5.33 10.53 13.00
CA ALA A 130 5.31 9.33 13.83
C ALA A 130 3.90 8.74 13.93
N LYS A 131 2.88 9.58 14.14
CA LYS A 131 1.48 9.17 14.22
C LYS A 131 0.94 8.63 12.89
N ARG A 132 1.24 9.29 11.78
CA ARG A 132 0.87 8.79 10.44
C ARG A 132 1.48 7.42 10.18
N ASN A 133 2.78 7.25 10.44
CA ASN A 133 3.45 5.98 10.18
C ASN A 133 3.00 4.87 11.16
N LEU A 134 2.67 5.23 12.40
CA LEU A 134 2.00 4.33 13.34
C LEU A 134 0.65 3.86 12.79
N GLY A 135 -0.15 4.77 12.24
CA GLY A 135 -1.41 4.45 11.55
C GLY A 135 -1.21 3.46 10.39
N ILE A 136 -0.17 3.67 9.55
CA ILE A 136 0.15 2.76 8.45
C ILE A 136 0.51 1.36 8.97
N ALA A 137 1.33 1.29 10.02
CA ALA A 137 1.73 0.00 10.60
C ALA A 137 0.53 -0.76 11.21
N LEU A 138 -0.36 -0.04 11.91
CA LEU A 138 -1.58 -0.60 12.49
C LEU A 138 -2.57 -1.07 11.42
N TRP A 139 -2.77 -0.26 10.36
CA TRP A 139 -3.61 -0.63 9.23
C TRP A 139 -3.10 -1.91 8.56
N ARG A 140 -1.78 -2.02 8.29
CA ARG A 140 -1.20 -3.26 7.75
C ARG A 140 -1.36 -4.45 8.69
N LEU A 141 -1.17 -4.26 10.00
CA LEU A 141 -1.33 -5.32 10.99
C LEU A 141 -2.78 -5.84 11.05
N SER A 142 -3.76 -4.99 10.74
CA SER A 142 -5.18 -5.37 10.68
C SER A 142 -5.47 -6.49 9.67
N LEU A 143 -4.62 -6.65 8.64
CA LEU A 143 -4.74 -7.72 7.65
C LEU A 143 -4.42 -9.11 8.22
N PHE A 144 -3.71 -9.17 9.36
CA PHE A 144 -3.25 -10.41 9.98
C PHE A 144 -3.98 -10.75 11.27
N GLN A 145 -4.33 -9.74 12.07
CA GLN A 145 -4.95 -9.95 13.37
C GLN A 145 -5.72 -8.73 13.88
N ASP A 146 -6.65 -8.98 14.82
CA ASP A 146 -7.42 -7.96 15.54
C ASP A 146 -7.97 -6.86 14.61
N ARG A 147 -8.47 -7.25 13.43
CA ARG A 147 -8.72 -6.38 12.28
C ARG A 147 -9.45 -5.08 12.66
N GLU A 148 -10.61 -5.19 13.30
CA GLU A 148 -11.42 -4.03 13.70
C GLU A 148 -10.66 -3.10 14.66
N LYS A 149 -10.03 -3.67 15.70
CA LYS A 149 -9.27 -2.91 16.70
C LYS A 149 -8.12 -2.15 16.05
N ASN A 150 -7.35 -2.83 15.21
CA ASN A 150 -6.19 -2.24 14.55
C ASN A 150 -6.59 -1.15 13.53
N LEU A 151 -7.70 -1.32 12.81
CA LEU A 151 -8.25 -0.27 11.95
C LEU A 151 -8.68 0.97 12.75
N LYS A 152 -9.36 0.79 13.88
CA LYS A 152 -9.74 1.89 14.78
C LYS A 152 -8.52 2.65 15.32
N LEU A 153 -7.51 1.92 15.82
CA LEU A 153 -6.27 2.53 16.27
C LEU A 153 -5.51 3.24 15.15
N ALA A 154 -5.56 2.73 13.91
CA ALA A 154 -4.96 3.40 12.76
C ALA A 154 -5.66 4.73 12.46
N ILE A 155 -7.00 4.74 12.46
CA ILE A 155 -7.82 5.94 12.26
C ILE A 155 -7.51 6.98 13.36
N ASP A 156 -7.50 6.59 14.63
CA ASP A 156 -7.13 7.49 15.75
C ASP A 156 -5.73 8.10 15.54
N ALA A 157 -4.76 7.31 15.08
CA ALA A 157 -3.41 7.79 14.81
C ALA A 157 -3.36 8.75 13.60
N TYR A 158 -4.17 8.54 12.57
CA TYR A 158 -4.28 9.48 11.45
C TYR A 158 -4.94 10.79 11.86
N GLU A 159 -5.97 10.77 12.72
CA GLU A 159 -6.60 11.99 13.26
C GLU A 159 -5.61 12.84 14.07
N ASP A 160 -4.81 12.19 14.91
CA ASP A 160 -3.72 12.84 15.65
C ASP A 160 -2.68 13.46 14.69
N ALA A 161 -2.34 12.77 13.59
CA ALA A 161 -1.41 13.26 12.59
C ALA A 161 -1.97 14.46 11.81
N LEU A 162 -3.22 14.40 11.35
CA LEU A 162 -3.91 15.50 10.66
C LEU A 162 -3.97 16.75 11.54
N SER A 163 -4.28 16.56 12.83
CA SER A 163 -4.30 17.65 13.82
C SER A 163 -2.93 18.33 13.98
N ALA A 164 -1.85 17.56 13.85
CA ALA A 164 -0.49 18.07 13.96
C ALA A 164 0.04 18.75 12.69
N PHE A 165 -0.39 18.29 11.51
CA PHE A 165 0.04 18.88 10.24
C PHE A 165 -0.62 20.24 9.98
N ALA A 166 -1.86 20.46 10.46
CA ALA A 166 -2.69 21.65 10.23
C ALA A 166 -2.91 21.97 8.73
N PRO A 167 -4.13 22.33 8.27
CA PRO A 167 -4.42 22.48 6.82
C PRO A 167 -3.61 23.54 6.05
N ASN A 168 -2.74 24.32 6.71
CA ASN A 168 -1.94 25.40 6.09
C ASN A 168 -0.42 25.18 6.20
N ARG A 169 0.03 24.02 6.73
CA ARG A 169 1.43 23.61 6.80
C ARG A 169 1.52 22.14 6.40
N TYR A 170 2.67 21.71 5.88
CA TYR A 170 2.90 20.28 5.56
C TYR A 170 1.81 19.66 4.67
N LEU A 171 1.40 20.38 3.63
CA LEU A 171 0.25 20.02 2.77
C LEU A 171 0.41 18.63 2.15
N LEU A 172 1.62 18.24 1.78
CA LEU A 172 1.90 16.92 1.24
C LEU A 172 1.61 15.84 2.30
N GLU A 173 2.15 16.00 3.51
CA GLU A 173 1.96 15.05 4.59
C GLU A 173 0.49 15.00 5.05
N TYR A 174 -0.20 16.14 5.07
CA TYR A 174 -1.62 16.23 5.37
C TYR A 174 -2.46 15.47 4.34
N GLY A 175 -2.28 15.73 3.04
CA GLY A 175 -2.98 15.04 1.96
C GLY A 175 -2.71 13.53 1.93
N GLU A 176 -1.46 13.10 2.17
CA GLU A 176 -1.11 11.68 2.27
C GLU A 176 -1.83 11.02 3.46
N THR A 177 -1.98 11.73 4.58
CA THR A 177 -2.67 11.23 5.77
C THR A 177 -4.17 11.11 5.53
N LEU A 178 -4.80 12.09 4.86
CA LEU A 178 -6.21 12.02 4.46
C LEU A 178 -6.49 10.77 3.62
N MET A 179 -5.65 10.54 2.60
CA MET A 179 -5.75 9.37 1.74
C MET A 179 -5.64 8.07 2.54
N LYS A 180 -4.67 7.97 3.46
CA LYS A 180 -4.46 6.76 4.27
C LYS A 180 -5.58 6.50 5.28
N MET A 181 -6.18 7.55 5.83
CA MET A 181 -7.37 7.43 6.67
C MET A 181 -8.59 6.98 5.85
N GLY A 182 -8.75 7.48 4.62
CA GLY A 182 -9.76 7.01 3.67
C GLY A 182 -9.63 5.52 3.35
N ASP A 183 -8.40 5.05 3.08
CA ASP A 183 -8.10 3.62 2.86
C ASP A 183 -8.57 2.77 4.07
N ALA A 184 -8.25 3.20 5.30
CA ALA A 184 -8.62 2.49 6.52
C ALA A 184 -10.14 2.49 6.79
N LEU A 185 -10.84 3.57 6.46
CA LEU A 185 -12.29 3.67 6.58
C LEU A 185 -13.02 2.76 5.57
N ILE A 186 -12.51 2.64 4.34
CA ILE A 186 -13.02 1.64 3.39
C ILE A 186 -12.91 0.24 4.00
N ASP A 187 -11.77 -0.11 4.59
CA ASP A 187 -11.59 -1.43 5.21
C ASP A 187 -12.50 -1.64 6.43
N LEU A 188 -12.70 -0.61 7.25
CA LEU A 188 -13.60 -0.66 8.40
C LEU A 188 -15.07 -0.80 7.97
N SER A 189 -15.43 -0.27 6.80
CA SER A 189 -16.79 -0.38 6.23
C SER A 189 -17.22 -1.84 6.00
N TYR A 190 -16.28 -2.76 5.80
CA TYR A 190 -16.56 -4.20 5.68
C TYR A 190 -16.88 -4.88 7.02
N ILE A 191 -16.72 -4.15 8.14
CA ILE A 191 -16.90 -4.66 9.51
C ILE A 191 -18.09 -3.98 10.17
N GLU A 192 -18.13 -2.65 10.14
CA GLU A 192 -19.21 -1.88 10.77
C GLU A 192 -19.54 -0.61 9.98
N LYS A 193 -20.77 -0.14 10.17
CA LYS A 193 -21.27 1.16 9.69
C LYS A 193 -20.85 1.47 8.24
N PRO A 194 -21.15 0.57 7.28
CA PRO A 194 -20.58 0.62 5.94
C PRO A 194 -20.78 1.97 5.26
N GLU A 195 -22.02 2.47 5.26
CA GLU A 195 -22.35 3.74 4.61
C GLU A 195 -21.67 4.94 5.26
N GLU A 196 -21.69 5.05 6.59
CA GLU A 196 -21.05 6.15 7.32
C GLU A 196 -19.55 6.20 7.05
N ASN A 197 -18.86 5.05 7.15
CA ASN A 197 -17.42 4.97 6.94
C ASN A 197 -17.04 5.26 5.49
N LEU A 198 -17.83 4.82 4.52
CA LEU A 198 -17.57 5.09 3.11
C LEU A 198 -17.83 6.55 2.73
N ASP A 199 -18.85 7.18 3.30
CA ASP A 199 -19.11 8.62 3.12
C ASP A 199 -17.95 9.45 3.68
N MET A 200 -17.48 9.11 4.89
CA MET A 200 -16.28 9.73 5.46
C MET A 200 -15.04 9.51 4.59
N ALA A 201 -14.85 8.33 4.00
CA ALA A 201 -13.73 8.07 3.10
C ALA A 201 -13.80 8.94 1.83
N VAL A 202 -14.99 9.12 1.24
CA VAL A 202 -15.19 10.02 0.09
C VAL A 202 -14.86 11.46 0.48
N ASP A 203 -15.36 11.95 1.61
CA ASP A 203 -15.09 13.32 2.09
C ASP A 203 -13.58 13.56 2.30
N LEU A 204 -12.83 12.57 2.79
CA LEU A 204 -11.38 12.66 2.97
C LEU A 204 -10.63 12.66 1.63
N TYR A 205 -11.08 11.88 0.65
CA TYR A 205 -10.51 11.91 -0.69
C TYR A 205 -10.80 13.22 -1.41
N GLU A 206 -11.99 13.79 -1.27
CA GLU A 206 -12.32 15.11 -1.81
C GLU A 206 -11.40 16.19 -1.23
N GLN A 207 -11.17 16.19 0.09
CA GLN A 207 -10.20 17.07 0.73
C GLN A 207 -8.76 16.84 0.22
N ALA A 208 -8.36 15.58 0.00
CA ALA A 208 -7.05 15.27 -0.56
C ALA A 208 -6.89 15.79 -2.00
N LEU A 209 -7.96 15.79 -2.81
CA LEU A 209 -7.97 16.32 -4.18
C LEU A 209 -7.91 17.86 -4.24
N GLU A 210 -8.21 18.57 -3.15
CA GLU A 210 -7.94 20.02 -3.06
C GLU A 210 -6.44 20.33 -3.04
N ILE A 211 -5.63 19.38 -2.56
CA ILE A 211 -4.17 19.50 -2.44
C ILE A 211 -3.49 18.84 -3.63
N PHE A 212 -3.88 17.61 -3.93
CA PHE A 212 -3.34 16.80 -5.00
C PHE A 212 -4.13 17.06 -6.26
N THR A 213 -3.64 18.00 -7.06
CA THR A 213 -4.18 18.26 -8.40
C THR A 213 -3.35 17.54 -9.45
N ILE A 214 -3.92 17.40 -10.65
CA ILE A 214 -3.21 16.83 -11.81
C ILE A 214 -1.91 17.59 -12.14
N ASP A 215 -1.86 18.91 -11.89
CA ASP A 215 -0.73 19.77 -12.23
C ASP A 215 0.39 19.77 -11.17
N THR A 216 0.02 19.55 -9.89
CA THR A 216 0.96 19.67 -8.76
C THR A 216 1.48 18.33 -8.26
N TYR A 217 0.59 17.33 -8.15
CA TYR A 217 0.88 16.01 -7.60
C TYR A 217 0.16 14.93 -8.41
N PRO A 218 0.50 14.75 -9.70
CA PRO A 218 -0.26 13.88 -10.60
C PRO A 218 -0.38 12.43 -10.11
N VAL A 219 0.70 11.90 -9.52
CA VAL A 219 0.73 10.52 -9.02
C VAL A 219 -0.20 10.35 -7.81
N GLN A 220 -0.17 11.29 -6.88
CA GLN A 220 -1.06 11.29 -5.71
C GLN A 220 -2.51 11.55 -6.12
N TYR A 221 -2.77 12.45 -7.09
CA TYR A 221 -4.10 12.65 -7.68
C TYR A 221 -4.66 11.32 -8.22
N ALA A 222 -3.85 10.58 -8.97
CA ALA A 222 -4.25 9.29 -9.52
C ALA A 222 -4.52 8.24 -8.43
N ALA A 223 -3.72 8.20 -7.37
CA ALA A 223 -3.92 7.32 -6.22
C ALA A 223 -5.26 7.62 -5.53
N VAL A 224 -5.53 8.90 -5.24
CA VAL A 224 -6.77 9.34 -4.60
C VAL A 224 -7.98 9.05 -5.48
N GLN A 225 -7.90 9.28 -6.78
CA GLN A 225 -8.97 8.93 -7.72
C GLN A 225 -9.24 7.42 -7.74
N ASN A 226 -8.21 6.58 -7.70
CA ASN A 226 -8.41 5.13 -7.60
C ASN A 226 -9.06 4.73 -6.25
N GLY A 227 -8.62 5.32 -5.13
CA GLY A 227 -9.23 5.10 -3.81
C GLY A 227 -10.70 5.53 -3.76
N MET A 228 -11.02 6.69 -4.35
CA MET A 228 -12.39 7.19 -4.46
C MET A 228 -13.27 6.27 -5.32
N GLY A 229 -12.69 5.69 -6.38
CA GLY A 229 -13.35 4.65 -7.18
C GLY A 229 -13.70 3.40 -6.36
N ILE A 230 -12.81 2.96 -5.47
CA ILE A 230 -13.05 1.81 -4.57
C ILE A 230 -14.15 2.15 -3.55
N ALA A 231 -14.14 3.35 -2.98
CA ALA A 231 -15.19 3.80 -2.06
C ALA A 231 -16.57 3.78 -2.73
N TYR A 232 -16.71 4.39 -3.91
CA TYR A 232 -17.96 4.39 -4.67
C TYR A 232 -18.39 2.99 -5.10
N TRP A 233 -17.47 2.15 -5.57
CA TRP A 233 -17.80 0.76 -5.88
C TRP A 233 -18.30 0.00 -4.66
N THR A 234 -17.74 0.26 -3.48
CA THR A 234 -18.16 -0.39 -2.24
C THR A 234 -19.53 0.14 -1.79
N LEU A 235 -19.77 1.46 -1.87
CA LEU A 235 -21.07 2.10 -1.61
C LEU A 235 -22.19 1.51 -2.47
N SER A 236 -21.88 1.16 -3.72
CA SER A 236 -22.86 0.57 -4.63
C SER A 236 -23.48 -0.73 -4.13
N LYS A 237 -22.82 -1.44 -3.20
CA LYS A 237 -23.35 -2.66 -2.57
C LYS A 237 -24.42 -2.36 -1.52
N TYR A 238 -24.47 -1.13 -1.02
CA TYR A 238 -25.34 -0.72 0.08
C TYR A 238 -26.45 0.22 -0.40
N ARG A 239 -26.15 1.17 -1.30
CA ARG A 239 -27.15 2.09 -1.87
C ARG A 239 -26.81 2.57 -3.27
N ASP A 240 -27.84 3.04 -3.97
CA ASP A 240 -27.77 3.68 -5.29
C ASP A 240 -26.79 2.97 -6.26
N PRO A 241 -26.93 1.64 -6.46
CA PRO A 241 -25.90 0.81 -7.06
C PRO A 241 -25.42 1.34 -8.41
N ARG A 242 -26.36 1.71 -9.29
CA ARG A 242 -26.04 2.22 -10.62
C ARG A 242 -25.29 3.56 -10.56
N GLU A 243 -25.74 4.50 -9.73
CA GLU A 243 -25.12 5.82 -9.63
C GLU A 243 -23.70 5.70 -9.07
N ASN A 244 -23.55 4.98 -7.96
CA ASN A 244 -22.26 4.78 -7.32
C ASN A 244 -21.28 4.01 -8.23
N LEU A 245 -21.74 3.03 -9.00
CA LEU A 245 -20.87 2.37 -9.98
C LEU A 245 -20.45 3.30 -11.13
N LEU A 246 -21.30 4.22 -11.58
CA LEU A 246 -20.92 5.20 -12.60
C LEU A 246 -19.89 6.20 -12.05
N ARG A 247 -20.04 6.62 -10.79
CA ARG A 247 -19.02 7.43 -10.09
C ARG A 247 -17.70 6.68 -9.98
N ALA A 248 -17.72 5.40 -9.60
CA ALA A 248 -16.54 4.56 -9.55
C ALA A 248 -15.82 4.47 -10.90
N VAL A 249 -16.57 4.21 -11.99
CA VAL A 249 -16.03 4.21 -13.37
C VAL A 249 -15.38 5.55 -13.71
N SER A 250 -16.00 6.67 -13.35
CA SER A 250 -15.44 8.01 -13.59
C SER A 250 -14.11 8.18 -12.87
N SER A 251 -14.04 7.87 -11.58
CA SER A 251 -12.82 8.01 -10.78
C SER A 251 -11.69 7.09 -11.26
N TYR A 252 -11.97 5.85 -11.63
CA TYR A 252 -10.96 4.96 -12.22
C TYR A 252 -10.44 5.49 -13.56
N LYS A 253 -11.31 6.06 -14.41
CA LYS A 253 -10.87 6.68 -15.66
C LYS A 253 -10.00 7.92 -15.44
N GLU A 254 -10.33 8.74 -14.45
CA GLU A 254 -9.49 9.88 -14.05
C GLU A 254 -8.11 9.41 -13.59
N SER A 255 -8.04 8.37 -12.75
CA SER A 255 -6.78 7.76 -12.32
C SER A 255 -5.93 7.26 -13.52
N LEU A 256 -6.56 6.63 -14.50
CA LEU A 256 -5.92 6.13 -15.73
C LEU A 256 -5.45 7.23 -16.70
N THR A 257 -5.76 8.51 -16.46
CA THR A 257 -5.15 9.62 -17.21
C THR A 257 -3.67 9.80 -16.85
N ILE A 258 -3.27 9.37 -15.65
CA ILE A 258 -1.91 9.45 -15.14
C ILE A 258 -1.28 8.06 -15.04
N TYR A 259 -1.96 7.11 -14.40
CA TYR A 259 -1.52 5.73 -14.37
C TYR A 259 -1.65 5.14 -15.77
N ASN A 260 -0.51 4.90 -16.39
CA ASN A 260 -0.39 4.33 -17.73
C ASN A 260 0.61 3.19 -17.71
N PHE A 261 0.45 2.27 -18.65
CA PHE A 261 1.27 1.07 -18.76
C PHE A 261 2.78 1.35 -18.79
N GLU A 262 3.23 2.41 -19.46
CA GLU A 262 4.66 2.68 -19.64
C GLU A 262 5.37 3.13 -18.37
N LYS A 263 4.71 3.97 -17.55
CA LYS A 263 5.32 4.57 -16.35
C LYS A 263 4.94 3.88 -15.05
N TYR A 264 3.72 3.37 -14.98
CA TYR A 264 3.12 2.83 -13.75
C TYR A 264 2.38 1.52 -14.06
N PRO A 265 3.07 0.49 -14.56
CA PRO A 265 2.42 -0.73 -15.05
C PRO A 265 1.56 -1.43 -13.99
N LEU A 266 2.04 -1.49 -12.74
CA LEU A 266 1.32 -2.12 -11.64
C LEU A 266 0.05 -1.34 -11.27
N ASP A 267 0.16 -0.04 -11.01
CA ASP A 267 -0.99 0.82 -10.65
C ASP A 267 -2.02 0.88 -11.79
N TRP A 268 -1.54 0.94 -13.04
CA TRP A 268 -2.39 0.85 -14.23
C TRP A 268 -3.17 -0.46 -14.26
N ALA A 269 -2.51 -1.61 -14.07
CA ALA A 269 -3.16 -2.90 -14.10
C ALA A 269 -4.16 -3.10 -12.94
N VAL A 270 -3.86 -2.58 -11.75
CA VAL A 270 -4.79 -2.55 -10.61
C VAL A 270 -6.02 -1.73 -10.94
N THR A 271 -5.84 -0.52 -11.48
CA THR A 271 -6.95 0.37 -11.83
C THR A 271 -7.80 -0.21 -12.97
N LYS A 272 -7.16 -0.87 -13.96
CA LYS A 272 -7.85 -1.60 -15.03
C LYS A 272 -8.70 -2.75 -14.50
N TYR A 273 -8.17 -3.55 -13.58
CA TYR A 273 -8.94 -4.59 -12.93
C TYR A 273 -10.14 -4.02 -12.17
N ASN A 274 -9.96 -2.96 -11.38
CA ASN A 274 -11.03 -2.32 -10.63
C ASN A 274 -12.13 -1.77 -11.56
N LEU A 275 -11.73 -1.16 -12.68
CA LEU A 275 -12.65 -0.68 -13.71
C LEU A 275 -13.43 -1.83 -14.35
N GLY A 276 -12.77 -2.96 -14.63
CA GLY A 276 -13.41 -4.18 -15.12
C GLY A 276 -14.48 -4.72 -14.18
N ILE A 277 -14.19 -4.76 -12.86
CA ILE A 277 -15.15 -5.15 -11.81
C ILE A 277 -16.34 -4.17 -11.75
N ALA A 278 -16.10 -2.86 -11.87
CA ALA A 278 -17.18 -1.87 -11.88
C ALA A 278 -18.12 -2.07 -13.09
N TYR A 279 -17.57 -2.34 -14.27
CA TYR A 279 -18.38 -2.65 -15.46
C TYR A 279 -19.16 -3.96 -15.31
N LEU A 280 -18.56 -5.02 -14.77
CA LEU A 280 -19.28 -6.27 -14.49
C LEU A 280 -20.48 -6.03 -13.58
N ASN A 281 -20.33 -5.21 -12.53
CA ASN A 281 -21.44 -4.90 -11.65
C ASN A 281 -22.48 -3.97 -12.32
N LEU A 282 -22.08 -3.03 -13.18
CA LEU A 282 -23.02 -2.23 -13.97
C LEU A 282 -23.88 -3.10 -14.89
N ALA A 283 -23.30 -4.16 -15.47
CA ALA A 283 -24.02 -5.09 -16.32
C ALA A 283 -25.18 -5.79 -15.58
N LYS A 284 -25.06 -5.97 -14.26
CA LYS A 284 -26.07 -6.62 -13.40
C LYS A 284 -27.20 -5.70 -12.96
N VAL A 285 -26.96 -4.40 -12.87
CA VAL A 285 -27.92 -3.42 -12.30
C VAL A 285 -28.47 -2.43 -13.32
N GLY A 286 -28.14 -2.59 -14.59
CA GLY A 286 -28.36 -1.57 -15.60
C GLY A 286 -28.81 -2.09 -16.95
N GLU A 287 -29.33 -1.16 -17.76
CA GLU A 287 -29.51 -1.38 -19.19
C GLU A 287 -28.14 -1.49 -19.89
N ASN A 288 -28.10 -2.10 -21.07
CA ASN A 288 -26.88 -2.35 -21.87
C ASN A 288 -25.92 -3.39 -21.27
N THR A 289 -26.43 -4.41 -20.57
CA THR A 289 -25.67 -5.54 -20.00
C THR A 289 -24.53 -6.01 -20.90
N LYS A 290 -24.82 -6.37 -22.16
CA LYS A 290 -23.80 -6.84 -23.12
C LYS A 290 -22.64 -5.84 -23.30
N ALA A 291 -22.94 -4.55 -23.46
CA ALA A 291 -21.91 -3.54 -23.68
C ALA A 291 -20.97 -3.43 -22.48
N TYR A 292 -21.52 -3.44 -21.26
CA TYR A 292 -20.72 -3.42 -20.04
C TYR A 292 -19.90 -4.70 -19.84
N LEU A 293 -20.44 -5.88 -20.18
CA LEU A 293 -19.67 -7.13 -20.14
C LEU A 293 -18.48 -7.10 -21.11
N LEU A 294 -18.66 -6.57 -22.32
CA LEU A 294 -17.57 -6.41 -23.29
C LEU A 294 -16.52 -5.41 -22.83
N MET A 295 -16.92 -4.29 -22.22
CA MET A 295 -15.99 -3.35 -21.57
C MET A 295 -15.24 -4.04 -20.43
N SER A 296 -15.92 -4.80 -19.58
CA SER A 296 -15.28 -5.54 -18.48
C SER A 296 -14.20 -6.51 -18.96
N ILE A 297 -14.48 -7.27 -20.03
CA ILE A 297 -13.52 -8.19 -20.66
C ILE A 297 -12.28 -7.43 -21.16
N ASP A 298 -12.48 -6.28 -21.81
CA ASP A 298 -11.37 -5.48 -22.34
C ASP A 298 -10.45 -4.97 -21.22
N GLU A 299 -11.02 -4.43 -20.13
CA GLU A 299 -10.24 -3.93 -19.01
C GLU A 299 -9.50 -5.06 -18.26
N PHE A 300 -10.11 -6.24 -18.10
CA PHE A 300 -9.42 -7.41 -17.53
C PHE A 300 -8.30 -7.93 -18.42
N ASN A 301 -8.49 -7.99 -19.73
CA ASN A 301 -7.43 -8.37 -20.66
C ASN A 301 -6.26 -7.37 -20.62
N GLN A 302 -6.55 -6.07 -20.49
CA GLN A 302 -5.53 -5.05 -20.29
C GLN A 302 -4.77 -5.26 -18.98
N ALA A 303 -5.46 -5.54 -17.87
CA ALA A 303 -4.81 -5.85 -16.59
C ALA A 303 -3.91 -7.09 -16.66
N LEU A 304 -4.30 -8.12 -17.41
CA LEU A 304 -3.53 -9.36 -17.63
C LEU A 304 -2.24 -9.17 -18.45
N ILE A 305 -2.02 -8.01 -19.07
CA ILE A 305 -0.72 -7.68 -19.70
C ILE A 305 0.39 -7.59 -18.65
N VAL A 306 0.06 -7.09 -17.46
CA VAL A 306 1.00 -6.90 -16.34
C VAL A 306 0.82 -8.00 -15.30
N ARG A 307 -0.43 -8.34 -14.97
CA ARG A 307 -0.74 -9.39 -14.01
C ARG A 307 -0.57 -10.74 -14.69
N THR A 308 0.65 -11.26 -14.72
CA THR A 308 0.96 -12.56 -15.34
C THR A 308 1.04 -13.65 -14.28
N LEU A 309 0.92 -14.92 -14.71
CA LEU A 309 1.13 -16.07 -13.82
C LEU A 309 2.54 -16.10 -13.20
N GLY A 310 3.54 -15.54 -13.88
CA GLY A 310 4.94 -15.56 -13.42
C GLY A 310 5.27 -14.44 -12.43
N ASP A 311 4.77 -13.24 -12.69
CA ASP A 311 5.16 -12.04 -11.92
C ASP A 311 4.17 -11.71 -10.81
N GLU A 312 2.87 -11.95 -11.06
CA GLU A 312 1.78 -11.60 -10.14
C GLU A 312 0.73 -12.72 -10.07
N PRO A 313 1.12 -13.94 -9.63
CA PRO A 313 0.25 -15.13 -9.69
C PRO A 313 -1.10 -14.94 -9.00
N ILE A 314 -1.13 -14.31 -7.81
CA ILE A 314 -2.38 -14.10 -7.06
C ILE A 314 -3.30 -13.12 -7.80
N SER A 315 -2.76 -11.98 -8.26
CA SER A 315 -3.52 -10.98 -9.02
C SER A 315 -3.97 -11.52 -10.39
N TYR A 316 -3.15 -12.35 -11.03
CA TYR A 316 -3.49 -13.08 -12.26
C TYR A 316 -4.70 -13.98 -12.04
N ALA A 317 -4.66 -14.84 -11.02
CA ALA A 317 -5.73 -15.77 -10.72
C ALA A 317 -7.04 -15.07 -10.33
N MET A 318 -6.95 -13.97 -9.58
CA MET A 318 -8.11 -13.13 -9.25
C MET A 318 -8.75 -12.51 -10.51
N THR A 319 -7.91 -12.04 -11.43
CA THR A 319 -8.37 -11.45 -12.71
C THR A 319 -8.98 -12.51 -13.61
N GLN A 320 -8.39 -13.71 -13.67
CA GLN A 320 -8.93 -14.84 -14.42
C GLN A 320 -10.26 -15.33 -13.84
N TYR A 321 -10.38 -15.45 -12.52
CA TYR A 321 -11.65 -15.79 -11.88
C TYR A 321 -12.74 -14.77 -12.24
N SER A 322 -12.43 -13.47 -12.14
CA SER A 322 -13.37 -12.41 -12.50
C SER A 322 -13.76 -12.46 -13.99
N LEU A 323 -12.80 -12.71 -14.88
CA LEU A 323 -13.05 -12.87 -16.31
C LEU A 323 -13.96 -14.08 -16.60
N GLY A 324 -13.82 -15.17 -15.83
CA GLY A 324 -14.73 -16.31 -15.88
C GLY A 324 -16.18 -15.92 -15.55
N GLN A 325 -16.37 -15.12 -14.51
CA GLN A 325 -17.70 -14.61 -14.14
C GLN A 325 -18.31 -13.71 -15.22
N VAL A 326 -17.49 -12.88 -15.88
CA VAL A 326 -17.97 -12.04 -16.99
C VAL A 326 -18.41 -12.90 -18.17
N TYR A 327 -17.65 -13.94 -18.51
CA TYR A 327 -18.01 -14.84 -19.60
C TYR A 327 -19.27 -15.67 -19.30
N GLU A 328 -19.48 -16.09 -18.06
CA GLU A 328 -20.76 -16.70 -17.67
C GLU A 328 -21.93 -15.74 -17.86
N ALA A 329 -21.81 -14.50 -17.39
CA ALA A 329 -22.84 -13.48 -17.59
C ALA A 329 -23.06 -13.16 -19.08
N LEU A 330 -22.00 -13.20 -19.89
CA LEU A 330 -22.10 -12.98 -21.33
C LEU A 330 -22.80 -14.15 -22.02
N ALA A 331 -22.61 -15.38 -21.54
CA ALA A 331 -23.28 -16.57 -22.07
C ALA A 331 -24.81 -16.49 -21.97
N GLU A 332 -25.34 -15.79 -20.96
CA GLU A 332 -26.78 -15.58 -20.79
C GLU A 332 -27.38 -14.64 -21.84
N VAL A 333 -26.56 -13.83 -22.51
CA VAL A 333 -27.03 -12.79 -23.45
C VAL A 333 -26.47 -12.92 -24.87
N GLU A 334 -25.40 -13.70 -25.09
CA GLU A 334 -24.79 -13.93 -26.40
C GLU A 334 -23.97 -15.23 -26.43
N ASP A 335 -24.05 -15.97 -27.54
CA ASP A 335 -23.18 -17.11 -27.88
C ASP A 335 -22.90 -18.06 -26.70
N GLU A 336 -23.96 -18.50 -26.02
CA GLU A 336 -23.93 -19.22 -24.74
C GLU A 336 -22.79 -20.24 -24.65
N ARG A 337 -22.77 -21.22 -25.56
CA ARG A 337 -21.78 -22.30 -25.55
C ARG A 337 -20.34 -21.80 -25.76
N VAL A 338 -20.14 -20.75 -26.55
CA VAL A 338 -18.81 -20.17 -26.79
C VAL A 338 -18.32 -19.48 -25.52
N ASN A 339 -19.19 -18.70 -24.87
CA ASN A 339 -18.80 -17.94 -23.68
C ASN A 339 -18.67 -18.85 -22.45
N LEU A 340 -19.48 -19.89 -22.29
CA LEU A 340 -19.26 -20.92 -21.26
C LEU A 340 -17.89 -21.61 -21.41
N LYS A 341 -17.44 -21.90 -22.63
CA LYS A 341 -16.09 -22.44 -22.85
C LYS A 341 -14.99 -21.47 -22.44
N LYS A 342 -15.17 -20.17 -22.70
CA LYS A 342 -14.22 -19.14 -22.25
C LYS A 342 -14.22 -19.01 -20.73
N ALA A 343 -15.39 -19.03 -20.09
CA ALA A 343 -15.52 -19.04 -18.63
C ALA A 343 -14.76 -20.20 -18.01
N ARG A 344 -14.95 -21.41 -18.54
CA ARG A 344 -14.22 -22.62 -18.14
C ARG A 344 -12.71 -22.44 -18.22
N MET A 345 -12.20 -21.93 -19.35
CA MET A 345 -10.77 -21.68 -19.54
C MET A 345 -10.22 -20.71 -18.49
N SER A 346 -10.93 -19.60 -18.25
CA SER A 346 -10.54 -18.63 -17.23
C SER A 346 -10.52 -19.22 -15.81
N TYR A 347 -11.51 -20.05 -15.44
CA TYR A 347 -11.49 -20.74 -14.15
C TYR A 347 -10.34 -21.74 -14.02
N ILE A 348 -10.01 -22.48 -15.09
CA ILE A 348 -8.84 -23.37 -15.12
C ILE A 348 -7.55 -22.57 -14.92
N GLU A 349 -7.40 -21.40 -15.55
CA GLU A 349 -6.23 -20.53 -15.35
C GLU A 349 -6.12 -20.04 -13.90
N ALA A 350 -7.24 -19.66 -13.27
CA ALA A 350 -7.25 -19.26 -11.86
C ALA A 350 -6.84 -20.42 -10.92
N LEU A 351 -7.27 -21.65 -11.21
CA LEU A 351 -6.94 -22.85 -10.43
C LEU A 351 -5.47 -23.28 -10.56
N LYS A 352 -4.69 -22.74 -11.51
CA LYS A 352 -3.23 -22.94 -11.53
C LYS A 352 -2.54 -22.33 -10.31
N VAL A 353 -3.15 -21.32 -9.70
CA VAL A 353 -2.63 -20.61 -8.52
C VAL A 353 -3.43 -20.96 -7.29
N TYR A 354 -4.77 -20.93 -7.38
CA TYR A 354 -5.63 -21.28 -6.25
C TYR A 354 -5.67 -22.79 -6.05
N THR A 355 -4.62 -23.34 -5.45
CA THR A 355 -4.51 -24.76 -5.09
C THR A 355 -5.27 -25.06 -3.79
N PRO A 356 -5.69 -26.32 -3.56
CA PRO A 356 -6.32 -26.70 -2.30
C PRO A 356 -5.46 -26.47 -1.06
N ASP A 357 -4.13 -26.56 -1.21
CA ASP A 357 -3.20 -26.46 -0.08
C ASP A 357 -2.86 -25.01 0.29
N GLU A 358 -2.62 -24.15 -0.70
CA GLU A 358 -2.23 -22.76 -0.46
C GLU A 358 -3.44 -21.81 -0.33
N PHE A 359 -4.50 -22.04 -1.11
CA PHE A 359 -5.68 -21.17 -1.15
C PHE A 359 -7.00 -21.97 -1.09
N PRO A 360 -7.24 -22.79 -0.05
CA PRO A 360 -8.37 -23.72 0.01
C PRO A 360 -9.74 -23.06 -0.21
N MET A 361 -9.94 -21.84 0.31
CA MET A 361 -11.21 -21.12 0.16
C MET A 361 -11.43 -20.62 -1.26
N HIS A 362 -10.41 -20.01 -1.88
CA HIS A 362 -10.49 -19.56 -3.27
C HIS A 362 -10.61 -20.75 -4.22
N ASN A 363 -9.82 -21.82 -4.00
CA ASN A 363 -9.89 -23.06 -4.76
C ASN A 363 -11.33 -23.62 -4.77
N LYS A 364 -11.97 -23.70 -3.60
CA LYS A 364 -13.35 -24.19 -3.48
C LYS A 364 -14.34 -23.32 -4.25
N LEU A 365 -14.22 -21.98 -4.15
CA LEU A 365 -15.07 -21.04 -4.88
C LEU A 365 -14.93 -21.20 -6.40
N VAL A 366 -13.68 -21.23 -6.91
CA VAL A 366 -13.43 -21.35 -8.34
C VAL A 366 -13.80 -22.73 -8.87
N SER A 367 -13.51 -23.81 -8.12
CA SER A 367 -13.88 -25.17 -8.51
C SER A 367 -15.39 -25.36 -8.58
N SER A 368 -16.15 -24.75 -7.68
CA SER A 368 -17.61 -24.80 -7.72
C SER A 368 -18.18 -24.02 -8.92
N ALA A 369 -17.60 -22.86 -9.26
CA ALA A 369 -17.99 -22.13 -10.46
C ALA A 369 -17.66 -22.91 -11.74
N LEU A 370 -16.48 -23.55 -11.78
CA LEU A 370 -16.07 -24.43 -12.86
C LEU A 370 -17.05 -25.59 -13.07
N GLU A 371 -17.41 -26.30 -12.00
CA GLU A 371 -18.37 -27.41 -12.04
C GLU A 371 -19.72 -26.96 -12.60
N GLN A 372 -20.23 -25.79 -12.19
CA GLN A 372 -21.49 -25.25 -12.72
C GLN A 372 -21.41 -24.98 -14.22
N VAL A 373 -20.29 -24.46 -14.71
CA VAL A 373 -20.06 -24.23 -16.15
C VAL A 373 -19.98 -25.56 -16.91
N GLU A 374 -19.33 -26.58 -16.36
CA GLU A 374 -19.22 -27.91 -16.98
C GLU A 374 -20.58 -28.61 -17.07
N ILE A 375 -21.41 -28.51 -16.02
CA ILE A 375 -22.80 -28.98 -16.04
C ILE A 375 -23.60 -28.29 -17.16
N LYS A 376 -23.50 -26.96 -17.31
CA LYS A 376 -24.17 -26.22 -18.39
C LYS A 376 -23.68 -26.62 -19.78
N LEU A 377 -22.41 -27.03 -19.91
CA LEU A 377 -21.82 -27.53 -21.16
C LEU A 377 -22.19 -29.00 -21.46
N GLY A 378 -22.68 -29.74 -20.46
CA GLY A 378 -22.97 -31.17 -20.55
C GLY A 378 -21.72 -32.05 -20.57
N GLU A 379 -20.67 -31.63 -19.85
CA GLU A 379 -19.36 -32.31 -19.77
C GLU A 379 -19.12 -32.95 -18.39
#